data_AF-A0A0F9KAZ2-F1
#
_entry.id   AF-A0A0F9KAZ2-F1
#
_cell.length_a   1.000
_cell.length_b   1.000
_cell.length_c   1.000
_cell.angle_alpha   90.00
_cell.angle_beta   90.00
_cell.angle_gamma   90.00
#
_symmetry.space_group_name_H-M   'P 1'
#
loop_
_entity.id
_entity.type
_entity.pdbx_description
1 polymer ?
#
loop_
_entity_poly.entity_id
_entity_poly.type
_entity_poly.pdbx_seq_one_letter_code
_entity_poly.pdbx_strand_id
1 'polypeptide(L)' 'MARVFVYDGREFPDPDPSLSHDDVRQHMTNFFPELSNAETKTSKRGEDEIIEFKKRVGTKGS' A
#
# COMPACT_ATOMS: atom_id res chain seq x y z
N MET A 1 4.49 16.21 6.80
CA MET A 1 4.84 14.79 6.59
C MET A 1 3.57 13.98 6.62
N ALA A 2 2.93 13.84 5.46
CA ALA A 2 1.84 12.90 5.27
C ALA A 2 2.38 11.62 4.63
N ARG A 3 1.70 10.51 4.91
CA ARG A 3 1.94 9.25 4.21
C ARG A 3 0.83 9.03 3.21
N VAL A 4 1.21 8.70 1.99
CA VAL A 4 0.29 8.42 0.89
C VAL A 4 0.52 6.98 0.48
N PHE A 5 -0.52 6.16 0.61
CA PHE A 5 -0.47 4.77 0.21
C PHE A 5 -0.97 4.64 -1.21
N VAL A 6 -0.15 4.14 -2.12
CA VAL A 6 -0.53 3.96 -3.51
C VAL A 6 -0.81 2.50 -3.76
N TYR A 7 -2.00 2.17 -4.22
CA TYR A 7 -2.38 0.80 -4.54
C TYR A 7 -3.15 0.77 -5.87
N ASP A 8 -2.70 -0.05 -6.81
CA ASP A 8 -3.34 -0.22 -8.13
C ASP A 8 -3.53 1.12 -8.89
N GLY A 9 -2.56 2.04 -8.73
CA GLY A 9 -2.63 3.39 -9.31
C GLY A 9 -3.59 4.35 -8.59
N ARG A 10 -4.17 3.94 -7.45
CA ARG A 10 -4.99 4.79 -6.59
C ARG A 10 -4.21 5.24 -5.37
N GLU A 11 -4.30 6.51 -5.06
CA GLU A 11 -3.71 7.10 -3.86
C GLU A 11 -4.72 7.07 -2.73
N PHE A 12 -4.31 6.53 -1.59
CA PHE A 12 -5.08 6.42 -0.37
C PHE A 12 -4.39 7.26 0.71
N PRO A 13 -5.14 8.10 1.44
CA PRO A 13 -4.61 8.77 2.61
C PRO A 13 -4.29 7.72 3.69
N ASP A 14 -3.30 8.00 4.51
CA ASP A 14 -3.00 7.20 5.70
C ASP A 14 -4.25 7.08 6.58
N PRO A 15 -4.77 5.86 6.80
CA PRO A 15 -6.00 5.67 7.55
C PRO A 15 -5.80 5.95 9.04
N ASP A 16 -4.59 5.68 9.56
CA ASP A 16 -4.22 5.99 10.93
C ASP A 16 -2.69 6.19 11.05
N PRO A 17 -2.23 7.41 11.42
CA PRO A 17 -0.82 7.70 11.60
C PRO A 17 -0.16 7.00 12.79
N SER A 18 -0.94 6.37 13.65
CA SER A 18 -0.45 5.53 14.75
C SER A 18 -0.05 4.14 14.27
N LEU A 19 -0.57 3.68 13.12
CA LEU A 19 -0.28 2.36 12.57
C LEU A 19 1.03 2.37 11.77
N SER A 20 1.74 1.24 11.75
CA SER A 20 2.90 1.09 10.86
C SER A 20 2.45 0.81 9.42
N HIS A 21 3.36 0.96 8.45
CA HIS A 21 3.08 0.59 7.06
C HIS A 21 2.62 -0.88 6.90
N ASP A 22 3.04 -1.76 7.80
CA ASP A 22 2.70 -3.19 7.75
C ASP A 22 1.33 -3.44 8.35
N ASP A 23 0.99 -2.76 9.45
CA ASP A 23 -0.35 -2.76 10.02
C ASP A 23 -1.37 -2.21 9.02
N VAL A 24 -1.07 -1.09 8.36
CA VAL A 24 -1.93 -0.53 7.31
C VAL A 24 -2.10 -1.54 6.18
N ARG A 25 -1.03 -2.20 5.73
CA ARG A 25 -1.10 -3.25 4.70
C ARG A 25 -1.98 -4.43 5.14
N GLN A 26 -1.80 -4.93 6.36
CA GLN A 26 -2.65 -5.99 6.92
C GLN A 26 -4.11 -5.56 7.01
N HIS A 27 -4.36 -4.33 7.45
CA HIS A 27 -5.71 -3.80 7.55
C HIS A 27 -6.37 -3.64 6.18
N MET A 28 -5.60 -3.18 5.18
CA MET A 28 -6.05 -3.13 3.79
C MET A 28 -6.23 -4.53 3.20
N THR A 29 -5.53 -5.56 3.69
CA THR A 29 -5.70 -6.96 3.27
C THR A 29 -7.10 -7.50 3.59
N ASN A 30 -7.74 -7.00 4.65
CA ASN A 30 -9.15 -7.35 4.95
C ASN A 30 -10.11 -6.90 3.85
N PHE A 31 -9.79 -5.83 3.13
CA PHE A 31 -10.59 -5.32 2.01
C PHE A 31 -10.07 -5.81 0.65
N PHE A 32 -8.75 -5.91 0.51
CA PHE A 32 -8.02 -6.30 -0.69
C PHE A 32 -7.10 -7.48 -0.36
N PRO A 33 -7.60 -8.73 -0.36
CA PRO A 33 -6.82 -9.90 0.03
C PRO A 33 -5.56 -10.11 -0.82
N GLU A 34 -5.51 -9.54 -2.02
CA GLU A 34 -4.32 -9.52 -2.89
C GLU A 34 -3.13 -8.74 -2.30
N LEU A 35 -3.37 -7.86 -1.31
CA LEU A 35 -2.33 -7.15 -0.58
C LEU A 35 -1.56 -8.02 0.41
N SER A 36 -2.11 -9.18 0.80
CA SER A 36 -1.45 -10.14 1.70
C SER A 36 -0.05 -10.52 1.21
N ASN A 37 0.09 -10.68 -0.11
CA ASN A 37 1.35 -11.01 -0.80
C ASN A 37 1.88 -9.85 -1.66
N ALA A 38 1.38 -8.63 -1.46
CA ALA A 38 1.88 -7.46 -2.17
C ALA A 38 3.26 -7.06 -1.64
N GLU A 39 4.07 -6.54 -2.56
CA GLU A 39 5.35 -5.92 -2.24
C GLU A 39 5.12 -4.47 -1.81
N THR A 40 5.70 -4.09 -0.67
CA THR A 40 5.66 -2.71 -0.17
C THR A 40 6.87 -1.96 -0.67
N LYS A 41 6.66 -0.86 -1.38
CA LYS A 41 7.72 -0.01 -1.90
C LYS A 41 7.58 1.39 -1.32
N THR A 42 8.52 1.76 -0.47
CA THR A 42 8.59 3.09 0.12
C THR A 42 9.39 4.02 -0.78
N SER A 43 8.86 5.20 -1.05
CA SER A 43 9.49 6.27 -1.83
C SER A 43 9.25 7.60 -1.11
N LYS A 44 10.19 8.53 -1.20
CA LYS A 44 10.02 9.87 -0.63
C LYS A 44 9.74 10.87 -1.74
N ARG A 45 8.71 11.68 -1.58
CA ARG A 45 8.37 12.76 -2.51
C ARG A 45 8.35 14.07 -1.75
N GLY A 46 9.49 14.77 -1.75
CA GLY A 46 9.65 16.00 -0.98
C GLY A 46 9.55 15.74 0.52
N GLU A 47 8.53 16.30 1.16
CA GLU A 47 8.25 16.15 2.60
C GLU A 47 7.28 15.01 2.92
N ASP A 48 6.75 14.31 1.90
CA ASP A 48 5.78 13.23 2.07
C ASP A 48 6.39 11.86 1.74
N GLU A 49 5.88 10.84 2.43
CA GLU A 49 6.32 9.46 2.25
C GLU A 49 5.25 8.71 1.45
N ILE A 50 5.63 8.20 0.29
CA ILE A 50 4.77 7.46 -0.62
C ILE A 50 5.04 5.97 -0.43
N ILE A 51 4.02 5.22 -0.05
CA ILE A 51 4.08 3.78 0.19
C ILE A 51 3.27 3.10 -0.91
N GLU A 52 3.95 2.59 -1.93
CA GLU A 52 3.31 1.87 -3.02
C GLU A 52 3.18 0.39 -2.69
N PHE A 53 1.95 -0.11 -2.63
CA PHE A 53 1.66 -1.53 -2.53
C PHE A 53 1.47 -2.12 -3.92
N LYS A 54 2.42 -2.95 -4.34
CA LYS A 54 2.38 -3.63 -5.62
C LYS A 54 1.88 -5.06 -5.44
N LYS A 55 0.63 -5.30 -5.83
CA LYS A 55 0.07 -6.65 -5.83
C LYS A 55 0.87 -7.57 -6.74
N ARG A 56 1.12 -8.81 -6.28
CA ARG A 56 1.54 -9.89 -7.17
C ARG A 56 0.31 -10.40 -7.90
N VAL A 57 0.00 -9.81 -9.04
CA VAL A 57 -0.96 -10.41 -9.97
C VAL A 57 -0.29 -11.64 -10.55
N GLY A 58 -0.66 -12.83 -10.05
CA GLY A 58 -0.42 -14.04 -10.81
C GLY A 58 -1.24 -13.91 -12.10
N THR A 59 -0.58 -13.73 -13.24
CA THR A 59 -1.22 -13.78 -14.55
C THR A 59 -1.77 -15.18 -14.77
N LYS A 60 -2.99 -15.47 -14.30
CA LYS A 60 -3.81 -16.54 -14.85
C LYS A 60 -4.71 -15.90 -15.91
N GLY A 61 -4.11 -15.65 -17.05
CA GLY A 61 -4.75 -15.03 -18.21
C GLY A 61 -4.04 -15.48 -19.48
N SER A 62 -4.14 -16.77 -19.79
CA SER A 62 -3.98 -17.34 -21.13
C SER A 62 -4.87 -18.57 -21.21
#